data_AF-A0A520ZKP4-F1
#
_entry.id   AF-A0A520ZKP4-F1
#
_cell.length_a   1.000
_cell.length_b   1.000
_cell.length_c   1.000
_cell.angle_alpha   90.00
_cell.angle_beta   90.00
_cell.angle_gamma   90.00
#
_symmetry.space_group_name_H-M   'P 1'
#
loop_
_entity.id
_entity.type
_entity.pdbx_description
1 polymer ?
#
loop_
_entity_poly.entity_id
_entity_poly.type
_entity_poly.pdbx_seq_one_letter_code
_entity_poly.pdbx_strand_id
1 'polypeptide(L)'
;HGEDRPFRIHLTGDPALQVALEGSDQTTVDVGANEMRLQRIYISAPSGSAPAENERTDVRIWIEDMVSGERAFNNTVFNGVAE
;
A
#
# COMPACT_ATOMS: atom_id res chain seq x y z
N HIS A 1 -0.72 -29.26 0.54
CA HIS A 1 -0.28 -28.36 -0.53
C HIS A 1 -0.77 -26.99 -0.14
N GLY A 2 0.11 -25.97 -0.08
CA GLY A 2 -0.37 -24.60 0.04
C GLY A 2 -1.00 -24.18 -1.29
N GLU A 3 -1.88 -23.20 -1.25
CA GLU A 3 -2.46 -22.56 -2.44
C GLU A 3 -1.81 -21.19 -2.61
N ASP A 4 -1.71 -20.73 -3.87
CA ASP A 4 -1.28 -19.37 -4.16
C ASP A 4 -2.34 -18.40 -3.64
N ARG A 5 -1.89 -17.36 -2.92
CA ARG A 5 -2.81 -16.42 -2.27
C ARG A 5 -2.63 -15.02 -2.86
N PRO A 6 -3.67 -14.45 -3.48
CA PRO A 6 -3.68 -13.06 -3.88
C PRO A 6 -3.84 -12.14 -2.67
N PHE A 7 -2.87 -11.25 -2.47
CA PHE A 7 -2.92 -10.20 -1.45
C PHE A 7 -3.17 -8.85 -2.08
N ARG A 8 -4.22 -8.16 -1.66
CA ARG A 8 -4.52 -6.77 -2.05
C ARG A 8 -3.84 -5.80 -1.09
N ILE A 9 -3.03 -4.90 -1.64
CA ILE A 9 -2.44 -3.79 -0.92
C ILE A 9 -3.28 -2.53 -1.15
N HIS A 10 -3.62 -1.83 -0.08
CA HIS A 10 -4.31 -0.54 -0.18
C HIS A 10 -3.92 0.37 0.99
N LEU A 11 -4.32 1.64 0.89
CA LEU A 11 -4.05 2.65 1.91
C LEU A 11 -5.35 3.17 2.50
N THR A 12 -5.31 3.57 3.76
CA THR A 12 -6.28 4.49 4.36
C THR A 12 -5.54 5.71 4.89
N GLY A 13 -6.07 6.90 4.61
CA GLY A 13 -5.44 8.18 4.91
C GLY A 13 -6.13 9.28 4.11
N ASP A 14 -5.37 10.30 3.72
CA ASP A 14 -5.86 11.34 2.82
C ASP A 14 -6.26 10.75 1.44
N PRO A 15 -7.42 11.10 0.87
CA PRO A 15 -7.91 10.53 -0.38
C PRO A 15 -7.07 10.91 -1.62
N ALA A 16 -6.20 11.91 -1.53
CA ALA A 16 -5.28 12.26 -2.61
C ALA A 16 -4.07 11.31 -2.68
N LEU A 17 -3.80 10.53 -1.63
CA LEU A 17 -2.72 9.54 -1.64
C LEU A 17 -3.04 8.38 -2.59
N GLN A 18 -2.04 8.00 -3.37
CA GLN A 18 -2.10 6.88 -4.31
C GLN A 18 -1.06 5.84 -3.95
N VAL A 19 -1.38 4.56 -4.19
CA VAL A 19 -0.45 3.44 -4.04
C VAL A 19 -0.19 2.79 -5.39
N ALA A 20 1.08 2.50 -5.64
CA ALA A 20 1.51 1.70 -6.78
C ALA A 20 2.47 0.61 -6.30
N LEU A 21 2.51 -0.50 -7.03
CA LEU A 21 3.39 -1.62 -6.73
C LEU A 21 4.52 -1.66 -7.75
N GLU A 22 5.73 -1.92 -7.29
CA GLU A 22 6.86 -2.15 -8.20
C GLU A 22 6.56 -3.34 -9.12
N GLY A 23 6.65 -3.10 -10.43
CA GLY A 23 6.49 -4.13 -11.46
C GLY A 23 5.05 -4.58 -11.73
N SER A 24 4.04 -3.87 -11.21
CA SER A 24 2.63 -4.19 -11.43
C SER A 24 1.81 -2.92 -11.67
N ASP A 25 0.83 -3.01 -12.57
CA ASP A 25 -0.22 -2.01 -12.80
C ASP A 25 -1.43 -2.23 -11.87
N GLN A 26 -1.44 -3.35 -11.14
CA GLN A 26 -2.45 -3.67 -10.15
C GLN A 26 -1.94 -3.40 -8.73
N THR A 27 -2.88 -3.42 -7.78
CA THR A 27 -2.58 -3.34 -6.34
C THR A 27 -2.66 -4.72 -5.66
N THR A 28 -2.59 -5.79 -6.45
CA THR A 28 -2.64 -7.18 -5.97
C THR A 28 -1.33 -7.88 -6.25
N VAL A 29 -0.93 -8.77 -5.35
CA VAL A 29 0.30 -9.56 -5.45
C VAL A 29 0.01 -11.02 -5.14
N ASP A 30 0.39 -11.91 -6.04
CA ASP A 30 0.30 -13.36 -5.80
C ASP A 30 1.51 -13.85 -5.02
N VAL A 31 1.25 -14.50 -3.89
CA VAL A 31 2.28 -15.16 -3.09
C VAL A 31 2.08 -16.67 -3.20
N GLY A 32 3.14 -17.36 -3.61
CA GLY A 32 3.10 -18.79 -3.80
C GLY A 32 2.87 -19.55 -2.49
N ALA A 33 2.35 -20.75 -2.62
CA ALA A 33 2.24 -21.72 -1.53
C ALA A 33 3.57 -21.89 -0.75
N ASN A 34 3.57 -21.58 0.55
CA ASN A 34 4.75 -21.64 1.42
C ASN A 34 5.90 -20.70 1.02
N GLU A 35 5.60 -19.63 0.27
CA GLU A 35 6.58 -18.60 -0.07
C GLU A 35 6.41 -17.34 0.78
N MET A 36 7.48 -16.56 0.86
CA MET A 36 7.43 -15.18 1.31
C MET A 36 7.80 -14.28 0.14
N ARG A 37 7.13 -13.13 0.02
CA ARG A 37 7.41 -12.16 -1.02
C ARG A 37 7.76 -10.80 -0.42
N LEU A 38 8.84 -10.21 -0.90
CA LEU A 38 9.16 -8.80 -0.67
C LEU A 38 8.59 -7.99 -1.83
N GLN A 39 7.59 -7.16 -1.54
CA GLN A 39 7.00 -6.23 -2.50
C GLN A 39 7.36 -4.80 -2.11
N ARG A 40 7.97 -4.06 -3.04
CA ARG A 40 8.13 -2.61 -2.88
C ARG A 40 6.86 -1.90 -3.29
N ILE A 41 6.42 -0.97 -2.46
CA ILE A 41 5.26 -0.12 -2.70
C ILE A 41 5.72 1.34 -2.81
N TYR A 42 5.06 2.08 -3.68
CA TYR A 42 5.24 3.52 -3.85
C TYR A 42 3.97 4.21 -3.38
N ILE A 43 4.12 5.21 -2.51
CA ILE A 43 3.03 6.09 -2.09
C ILE A 43 3.34 7.47 -2.67
N SER A 44 2.37 8.05 -3.37
CA SER A 44 2.53 9.37 -4.01
C SER A 44 1.34 10.26 -3.73
N ALA A 45 1.59 11.57 -3.71
CA ALA A 45 0.60 12.62 -3.60
C ALA A 45 0.72 13.55 -4.83
N PRO A 46 -0.37 13.93 -5.50
CA PRO A 46 -0.34 14.95 -6.54
C PRO A 46 0.16 16.29 -6.01
N SER A 47 0.87 17.06 -6.85
CA SER A 47 1.27 18.43 -6.52
C SER A 47 0.06 19.29 -6.15
N GLY A 48 0.16 20.11 -5.10
CA GLY A 48 -0.93 20.96 -4.61
C GLY A 48 -2.03 20.23 -3.84
N SER A 49 -1.86 18.92 -3.56
CA SER A 49 -2.72 18.21 -2.64
C SER A 49 -2.28 18.45 -1.19
N ALA A 50 -3.22 18.37 -0.25
CA ALA A 50 -2.93 18.48 1.18
C ALA A 50 -1.75 17.60 1.65
N PRO A 51 -1.65 16.29 1.29
CA PRO A 51 -0.50 15.48 1.69
C PRO A 51 0.83 15.90 1.05
N ALA A 52 0.81 16.56 -0.12
CA ALA A 52 2.03 17.07 -0.74
C ALA A 52 2.55 18.34 -0.07
N GLU A 53 1.65 19.18 0.46
CA GLU A 53 1.96 20.46 1.12
C GLU A 53 2.27 20.31 2.62
N ASN A 54 1.75 19.26 3.27
CA ASN A 54 2.01 19.00 4.68
C ASN A 54 3.38 18.34 4.92
N GLU A 55 4.06 18.72 6.00
CA GLU A 55 5.32 18.06 6.41
C GLU A 55 5.11 16.56 6.65
N ARG A 56 3.99 16.19 7.27
CA ARG A 56 3.65 14.81 7.63
C ARG A 56 2.15 14.56 7.50
N THR A 57 1.80 13.46 6.86
CA THR A 57 0.44 12.94 6.77
C THR A 57 0.42 11.49 7.25
N ASP A 58 -0.41 11.19 8.25
CA ASP A 58 -0.57 9.82 8.72
C ASP A 58 -1.18 8.94 7.63
N VAL A 59 -0.61 7.76 7.43
CA VAL A 59 -1.12 6.77 6.48
C VAL A 59 -1.05 5.38 7.10
N ARG A 60 -2.09 4.58 6.83
CA ARG A 60 -2.11 3.16 7.17
C ARG A 60 -2.10 2.33 5.91
N ILE A 61 -1.14 1.42 5.83
CA ILE A 61 -1.01 0.45 4.76
C ILE A 61 -1.73 -0.82 5.21
N TRP A 62 -2.61 -1.33 4.38
CA TRP A 62 -3.33 -2.58 4.59
C TRP A 62 -2.86 -3.64 3.61
N ILE A 63 -2.73 -4.86 4.11
CA ILE A 63 -2.55 -6.08 3.33
C ILE A 63 -3.74 -6.96 3.64
N GLU A 64 -4.52 -7.27 2.61
CA GLU A 64 -5.71 -8.12 2.70
C GLU A 64 -5.50 -9.39 1.90
N ASP A 65 -5.70 -10.52 2.53
CA ASP A 65 -5.82 -11.79 1.83
C ASP A 65 -7.19 -11.90 1.18
N MET A 66 -7.22 -11.97 -0.16
CA MET A 66 -8.48 -11.94 -0.91
C MET A 66 -9.25 -13.28 -0.88
N VAL A 67 -8.65 -14.34 -0.33
CA VAL A 67 -9.29 -15.66 -0.17
C VAL A 67 -9.95 -15.79 1.20
N SER A 68 -9.24 -15.43 2.28
CA SER A 68 -9.77 -15.54 3.65
C SER A 68 -10.40 -14.27 4.18
N GLY A 69 -10.12 -13.10 3.57
CA GLY A 69 -10.51 -11.79 4.10
C GLY A 69 -9.72 -11.36 5.34
N GLU A 70 -8.66 -12.10 5.69
CA GLU A 70 -7.76 -11.72 6.79
C GLU A 70 -6.98 -10.47 6.40
N ARG A 71 -6.79 -9.57 7.37
CA ARG A 71 -6.16 -8.27 7.15
C ARG A 71 -5.11 -7.99 8.20
N ALA A 72 -3.97 -7.51 7.72
CA ALA A 72 -2.90 -6.93 8.54
C ALA A 72 -2.66 -5.49 8.11
N PHE A 73 -2.14 -4.65 9.01
CA PHE A 73 -1.82 -3.28 8.69
C PHE A 73 -0.54 -2.79 9.37
N ASN A 74 0.01 -1.72 8.82
CA ASN A 74 1.06 -0.95 9.43
C ASN A 74 0.76 0.55 9.31
N ASN A 75 0.95 1.30 10.40
CA ASN A 75 0.84 2.76 10.40
C ASN A 75 2.21 3.37 10.14
N THR A 76 2.25 4.37 9.27
CA THR A 76 3.45 5.17 8.98
C THR A 76 3.04 6.60 8.62
N VAL A 77 4.01 7.41 8.21
CA VAL A 77 3.81 8.79 7.77
C VAL A 77 4.26 8.95 6.32
N PHE A 78 3.45 9.63 5.52
CA PHE A 78 3.85 10.20 4.25
C PHE A 78 4.45 11.59 4.52
N ASN A 79 5.63 11.87 3.99
CA ASN A 79 6.27 13.18 4.12
C ASN A 79 6.10 13.93 2.80
N GLY A 80 5.40 15.07 2.87
CA GLY A 80 5.28 16.00 1.74
C GLY A 80 6.52 16.87 1.60
N VAL A 81 6.50 17.78 0.63
CA VAL A 81 7.62 18.67 0.30
C VAL A 81 7.55 20.03 1.00
N ALA A 82 6.61 20.21 1.94
CA ALA A 82 6.36 21.42 2.76
C ALA A 82 7.41 22.53 2.57
N GLU A 83 7.08 23.50 1.71
CA GLU A 83 7.90 24.69 1.44
C GLU A 83 7.62 25.83 2.42
#